data_AF-A0A800AY75-F1
#
_entry.id   AF-A0A800AY75-F1
#
_cell.length_a   1.000
_cell.length_b   1.000
_cell.length_c   1.000
_cell.angle_alpha   90.00
_cell.angle_beta   90.00
_cell.angle_gamma   90.00
#
_symmetry.space_group_name_H-M   'P 1'
#
loop_
_entity.id
_entity.type
_entity.pdbx_description
1 polymer ?
#
loop_
_entity_poly.entity_id
_entity_poly.type
_entity_poly.pdbx_seq_one_letter_code
_entity_poly.pdbx_strand_id
1 'polypeptide(L)'
;MRVAVPFGKSKIYTALVYEIHQIEPTVYEAKDIYQILDDEPIVNPYQLKLWTWIAEYYLCTIGDVLRAGLPSLFLLESETLIIRNENVNNSNYSIKHDRSD
;
A
#
# COMPACT_ATOMS: atom_id res chain seq x y z
N MET A 1 15.46 -5.15 -1.65
CA MET A 1 15.36 -3.73 -2.04
C MET A 1 13.93 -3.27 -1.86
N ARG A 2 13.66 -2.19 -1.14
CA ARG A 2 12.31 -1.61 -1.09
C ARG A 2 12.09 -0.65 -2.26
N VAL A 3 10.86 -0.64 -2.74
CA VAL A 3 10.39 0.20 -3.83
C VAL A 3 9.03 0.80 -3.48
N ALA A 4 8.81 2.05 -3.89
CA ALA A 4 7.51 2.67 -3.90
C ALA A 4 6.82 2.32 -5.22
N VAL A 5 5.61 1.77 -5.15
CA VAL A 5 4.84 1.36 -6.34
C VAL A 5 3.41 1.89 -6.29
N PRO A 6 2.85 2.31 -7.44
CA PRO A 6 1.46 2.72 -7.52
C PRO A 6 0.52 1.51 -7.49
N PHE A 7 -0.40 1.46 -6.53
CA PHE A 7 -1.40 0.40 -6.44
C PHE A 7 -2.81 1.00 -6.34
N GLY A 8 -3.72 0.57 -7.22
CA GLY A 8 -5.03 1.19 -7.38
C GLY A 8 -4.95 2.57 -8.08
N LYS A 9 -5.89 3.47 -7.76
CA LYS A 9 -6.05 4.77 -8.45
C LYS A 9 -5.11 5.86 -7.94
N SER A 10 -4.85 5.91 -6.63
CA SER A 10 -4.21 7.09 -6.01
C SER A 10 -3.25 6.74 -4.88
N LYS A 11 -3.01 5.44 -4.60
CA LYS A 11 -2.21 5.03 -3.46
C LYS A 11 -0.81 4.59 -3.92
N ILE A 12 0.19 5.03 -3.17
CA ILE A 12 1.57 4.56 -3.29
C ILE A 12 1.84 3.68 -2.08
N TYR A 13 2.36 2.48 -2.34
CA TYR A 13 2.72 1.50 -1.33
C TYR A 13 4.22 1.25 -1.33
N THR A 14 4.77 0.99 -0.16
CA THR A 14 6.10 0.40 -0.04
C THR A 14 6.00 -1.11 -0.27
N ALA A 15 6.79 -1.62 -1.21
CA ALA A 15 6.89 -3.04 -1.54
C ALA A 15 8.35 -3.51 -1.45
N LEU A 16 8.56 -4.82 -1.31
CA LEU A 16 9.87 -5.46 -1.36
C LEU A 16 10.01 -6.20 -2.69
N VAL A 17 11.11 -5.97 -3.41
CA VAL A 17 11.43 -6.72 -4.63
C VAL A 17 11.78 -8.15 -4.27
N TYR A 18 11.02 -9.12 -4.79
CA TYR A 18 11.21 -10.55 -4.57
C TYR A 18 12.06 -11.21 -5.66
N GLU A 19 11.79 -10.88 -6.93
CA GLU A 19 12.46 -11.44 -8.10
C GLU A 19 12.59 -10.36 -9.18
N ILE A 20 13.63 -10.46 -10.01
CA ILE A 20 13.86 -9.60 -11.17
C ILE A 20 13.93 -10.49 -12.41
N HIS A 21 13.11 -10.20 -13.41
CA HIS A 21 13.04 -10.94 -14.67
C HIS A 21 12.74 -10.03 -15.85
N GLN A 22 12.90 -10.56 -17.07
CA GLN A 22 12.58 -9.88 -18.34
C GLN A 22 11.32 -10.46 -19.03
N ILE A 23 10.52 -11.25 -18.31
CA ILE A 23 9.26 -11.81 -18.80
C ILE A 23 8.17 -10.73 -18.72
N GLU A 24 7.67 -10.28 -19.88
CA GLU A 24 6.62 -9.27 -19.94
C GLU A 24 5.23 -9.87 -19.62
N PRO A 25 4.35 -9.16 -18.89
CA PRO A 25 3.00 -9.64 -18.65
C PRO A 25 2.15 -9.65 -19.93
N THR A 26 1.36 -10.71 -20.14
CA THR A 26 0.52 -10.84 -21.33
C THR A 26 -0.91 -10.31 -21.17
N VAL A 27 -1.37 -10.13 -19.93
CA VAL A 27 -2.77 -9.83 -19.58
C VAL A 27 -2.99 -8.44 -18.97
N TYR A 28 -1.92 -7.69 -18.72
CA TYR A 28 -1.99 -6.33 -18.21
C TYR A 28 -0.75 -5.53 -18.61
N GLU A 29 -0.88 -4.21 -18.64
CA GLU A 29 0.26 -3.31 -18.74
C GLU A 29 0.81 -3.06 -17.33
N ALA A 30 2.07 -3.41 -17.10
CA ALA A 30 2.72 -3.17 -15.82
C ALA A 30 2.94 -1.67 -15.63
N LYS A 31 2.56 -1.13 -14.47
CA LYS A 31 2.91 0.23 -14.09
C LYS A 31 4.39 0.31 -13.71
N ASP A 32 5.01 1.43 -14.02
CA ASP A 32 6.38 1.71 -13.61
C ASP A 32 6.52 1.79 -12.08
N ILE A 33 7.70 1.41 -11.61
CA ILE A 33 8.12 1.64 -10.22
C ILE A 33 8.24 3.16 -10.01
N TYR A 34 7.61 3.68 -8.96
CA TYR A 34 7.63 5.11 -8.67
C TYR A 34 9.00 5.57 -8.19
N GLN A 35 9.61 4.82 -7.27
CA GLN A 35 10.93 5.14 -6.71
C GLN A 35 11.57 3.91 -6.04
N ILE A 36 12.89 3.81 -6.07
CA ILE A 36 13.67 2.89 -5.23
C ILE A 36 13.99 3.58 -3.90
N LEU A 37 13.72 2.92 -2.77
CA LEU A 37 13.76 3.53 -1.43
C LEU A 37 15.05 3.25 -0.64
N ASP A 38 15.84 2.26 -1.05
CA ASP A 38 17.08 1.89 -0.39
C ASP A 38 18.24 1.87 -1.40
N ASP A 39 19.47 2.13 -0.95
CA ASP A 39 20.68 1.91 -1.76
C ASP A 39 21.12 0.44 -1.72
N GLU A 40 20.81 -0.26 -0.63
CA GLU A 40 21.15 -1.67 -0.41
C GLU A 40 19.93 -2.50 0.03
N PRO A 41 19.88 -3.81 -0.24
CA PRO A 41 18.79 -4.66 0.21
C PRO A 41 18.69 -4.75 1.75
N ILE A 42 17.56 -4.33 2.31
CA ILE A 42 17.26 -4.47 3.75
C ILE A 42 16.92 -5.92 4.17
N VAL A 43 16.70 -6.81 3.22
CA VAL A 43 16.37 -8.24 3.41
C VAL A 43 17.27 -9.06 2.50
N ASN A 44 17.85 -10.12 3.04
CA ASN A 44 18.75 -11.01 2.31
C ASN A 44 18.00 -12.24 1.74
N PRO A 45 18.62 -12.99 0.80
CA PRO A 45 17.98 -14.16 0.17
C PRO A 45 17.63 -15.29 1.14
N TYR A 46 18.38 -15.47 2.22
CA TYR A 46 18.09 -16.51 3.22
C TYR A 46 16.81 -16.19 4.00
N GLN A 47 16.58 -14.92 4.34
CA GLN A 47 15.35 -14.45 4.98
C GLN A 47 14.15 -14.64 4.05
N LEU A 48 14.28 -14.29 2.76
CA LEU A 48 13.22 -14.54 1.78
C LEU A 48 12.86 -16.03 1.70
N LYS A 49 13.85 -16.92 1.64
CA LYS A 49 13.62 -18.37 1.62
C LYS A 49 12.92 -18.86 2.89
N LEU A 50 13.33 -18.36 4.05
CA LEU A 50 12.67 -18.68 5.31
C LEU A 50 11.23 -18.17 5.31
N TRP A 51 10.98 -16.95 4.86
CA TRP A 51 9.63 -16.37 4.83
C TRP A 51 8.71 -17.11 3.87
N THR A 52 9.21 -17.54 2.70
CA THR A 52 8.46 -18.42 1.80
C THR A 52 8.07 -19.72 2.49
N TRP A 53 9.01 -20.37 3.20
CA TRP A 53 8.71 -21.58 3.96
C TRP A 53 7.66 -21.35 5.07
N ILE A 54 7.75 -20.24 5.82
CA ILE A 54 6.77 -19.88 6.85
C ILE A 54 5.39 -19.69 6.20
N ALA A 55 5.32 -18.94 5.10
CA ALA A 55 4.07 -18.66 4.40
C ALA A 55 3.39 -19.94 3.91
N GLU A 56 4.17 -20.86 3.33
CA GLU A 56 3.69 -22.18 2.91
C GLU A 56 3.24 -23.04 4.09
N TYR A 57 4.03 -23.09 5.17
CA TYR A 57 3.76 -23.95 6.32
C TYR A 57 2.54 -23.49 7.12
N TYR A 58 2.37 -22.18 7.28
CA TYR A 58 1.27 -21.57 8.05
C TYR A 58 0.10 -21.10 7.17
N LEU A 59 0.10 -21.42 5.87
CA LEU A 59 -0.97 -21.11 4.93
C LEU A 59 -1.35 -19.62 4.90
N CYS A 60 -0.34 -18.74 4.94
CA CYS A 60 -0.52 -17.29 4.84
C CYS A 60 0.26 -16.73 3.65
N THR A 61 0.12 -15.43 3.38
CA THR A 61 0.89 -14.81 2.30
C THR A 61 2.30 -14.47 2.78
N ILE A 62 3.28 -14.48 1.87
CA ILE A 62 4.62 -13.97 2.18
C ILE A 62 4.59 -12.49 2.64
N GLY A 63 3.59 -11.73 2.17
CA GLY A 63 3.35 -10.35 2.62
C GLY A 63 2.91 -10.26 4.10
N ASP A 64 2.20 -11.26 4.63
CA ASP A 64 1.87 -11.33 6.06
C ASP A 64 3.13 -11.58 6.89
N VAL A 65 3.99 -12.50 6.43
CA VAL A 65 5.27 -12.79 7.08
C VAL A 65 6.19 -11.58 7.04
N LEU A 66 6.26 -10.87 5.91
CA LEU A 66 7.00 -9.62 5.75
C LEU A 66 6.53 -8.57 6.78
N ARG A 67 5.22 -8.35 6.89
CA ARG A 67 4.63 -7.38 7.83
C ARG A 67 4.93 -7.73 9.29
N ALA A 68 4.96 -9.02 9.62
CA ALA A 68 5.31 -9.47 10.96
C ALA A 68 6.83 -9.44 11.23
N GLY A 69 7.65 -9.64 10.19
CA GLY A 69 9.11 -9.74 10.30
C GLY A 69 9.86 -8.42 10.21
N LEU A 70 9.27 -7.37 9.62
CA LEU A 70 9.87 -6.05 9.51
C LEU A 70 9.27 -5.05 10.52
N PRO A 71 10.08 -4.15 11.09
CA PRO A 71 9.55 -3.03 11.86
C PRO A 71 8.63 -2.15 11.00
N SER A 72 7.53 -1.68 11.58
CA SER A 72 6.50 -0.92 10.85
C SER A 72 7.03 0.34 10.15
N LEU A 73 8.07 0.97 10.71
CA LEU A 73 8.74 2.13 10.11
C LEU A 73 9.30 1.84 8.70
N PHE A 74 9.59 0.57 8.38
CA PHE A 74 10.07 0.18 7.06
C PHE A 74 8.94 0.06 6.02
N LEU A 75 7.67 0.06 6.44
CA LEU A 75 6.49 -0.14 5.61
C LEU A 75 5.70 1.17 5.51
N LEU A 76 6.34 2.22 4.97
CA LEU A 76 5.70 3.52 4.85
C LEU A 76 4.48 3.40 3.90
N GLU A 77 3.33 3.84 4.38
CA GLU A 77 2.09 3.86 3.61
C GLU A 77 1.57 5.29 3.48
N SER A 78 0.80 5.56 2.44
CA SER A 78 0.15 6.87 2.26
C SER A 78 -0.86 7.11 3.39
N GLU A 79 -0.70 8.19 4.15
CA GLU A 79 -1.68 8.62 5.15
C GLU A 79 -2.74 9.56 4.55
N THR A 80 -4.00 9.40 4.95
CA THR A 80 -5.07 10.34 4.59
C THR A 80 -5.28 11.31 5.74
N LEU A 81 -4.99 12.59 5.52
CA LEU A 81 -5.31 13.65 6.47
C LEU A 81 -6.75 14.12 6.29
N ILE A 82 -7.59 13.95 7.31
CA ILE A 82 -8.96 14.49 7.33
C ILE A 82 -8.92 15.81 8.09
N ILE A 83 -9.12 16.91 7.37
CA ILE A 83 -9.14 18.26 7.95
C ILE A 83 -10.59 18.74 7.95
N ARG A 84 -11.04 19.29 9.09
CA ARG A 84 -12.34 19.94 9.17
C ARG A 84 -12.32 21.18 8.29
N ASN A 85 -13.23 21.24 7.32
CA ASN A 85 -13.45 22.46 6.56
C ASN A 85 -14.18 23.49 7.44
N GLU A 86 -13.46 24.50 7.94
CA GLU A 86 -14.03 25.55 8.78
C GLU A 86 -14.88 26.57 8.01
N ASN A 87 -14.81 26.57 6.67
CA ASN A 87 -15.54 27.50 5.81
C ASN A 87 -16.93 27.01 5.38
N VAL A 88 -17.48 25.97 6.01
CA VAL A 88 -18.85 25.52 5.75
C VAL A 88 -19.82 26.50 6.42
N ASN A 89 -20.27 27.50 5.65
CA ASN A 89 -21.37 28.39 6.04
C ASN A 89 -22.65 27.56 6.20
N ASN A 90 -23.06 27.31 7.44
CA ASN A 90 -24.28 26.58 7.81
C ASN A 90 -25.60 27.34 7.51
N SER A 91 -25.59 28.33 6.61
CA SER A 91 -26.73 29.22 6.38
C SER A 91 -27.77 28.72 5.38
N ASN A 92 -27.59 27.53 4.77
CA ASN A 92 -28.48 27.03 3.70
C ASN A 92 -29.23 25.72 4.03
N TYR A 93 -29.50 25.45 5.31
CA TYR A 93 -30.52 24.46 5.70
C TYR A 93 -31.83 25.17 6.08
N SER A 94 -32.52 25.75 5.10
CA SER A 94 -33.94 26.06 5.26
C SER A 94 -34.72 24.74 5.16
N ILE A 95 -35.01 24.15 6.31
CA ILE A 95 -35.98 23.06 6.43
C ILE A 95 -37.34 23.64 5.99
N LYS A 96 -37.78 23.33 4.77
CA LYS A 96 -39.18 23.55 4.39
C LYS A 96 -40.03 22.59 5.22
N HIS A 97 -40.63 23.11 6.28
CA HIS A 97 -41.70 22.41 6.98
C HIS A 97 -42.98 22.64 6.18
N ASP A 98 -43.23 21.78 5.19
CA ASP A 98 -44.51 21.75 4.51
C ASP A 98 -45.48 20.98 5.41
N ARG A 99 -46.14 21.72 6.31
CA ARG A 99 -47.40 21.29 6.91
C ARG A 99 -48.50 22.02 6.15
N SER A 100 -49.22 21.29 5.33
CA SER A 100 -50.53 21.67 4.84
C SER A 100 -51.49 20.51 5.09
N ASP A 101 -52.51 20.84 5.87
CA ASP A 101 -53.80 20.18 6.09
C ASP A 101 -54.30 19.23 4.97
#